data_AF-A0A392M862-F1
#
_entry.id   AF-A0A392M862-F1
#
_cell.length_a   1.000
_cell.length_b   1.000
_cell.length_c   1.000
_cell.angle_alpha   90.00
_cell.angle_beta   90.00
_cell.angle_gamma   90.00
#
_symmetry.space_group_name_H-M   'P 1'
#
loop_
_entity.id
_entity.type
_entity.pdbx_description
1 polymer ?
#
loop_
_entity_poly.entity_id
_entity_poly.type
_entity_poly.pdbx_seq_one_letter_code
_entity_poly.pdbx_strand_id
1 'polypeptide(L)'
;MLLYAENHNQSISGRRSFAEVLFGEIDEHSENYKESLLRGSSLHKMIRLITLTIGGRAYMNFMGNEFGHPKSVEFPTSSNDFSFSLANRQWDLLEKDGIHRDLFTFDKDMMKLDEKERVLSRVFPIFHHVNDSSMVISYVRGPLLFIFNFHPTESYDSYA
;
A
#
# COMPACT_ATOMS: atom_id res chain seq x y z
N MET A 1 -12.70 -15.57 -0.70
CA MET A 1 -12.79 -14.15 -0.28
C MET A 1 -11.72 -13.37 -1.02
N LEU A 2 -12.12 -12.28 -1.67
CA LEU A 2 -11.26 -11.32 -2.35
C LEU A 2 -10.81 -10.26 -1.34
N LEU A 3 -9.52 -9.93 -1.33
CA LEU A 3 -8.96 -8.88 -0.47
C LEU A 3 -8.42 -7.72 -1.31
N TYR A 4 -8.49 -6.52 -0.75
CA TYR A 4 -7.95 -5.29 -1.32
C TYR A 4 -7.67 -4.32 -0.17
N ALA A 5 -6.61 -3.53 -0.27
CA ALA A 5 -6.29 -2.49 0.73
C ALA A 5 -7.18 -1.24 0.53
N GLU A 6 -7.49 -0.94 -0.72
CA GLU A 6 -8.41 0.11 -1.16
C GLU A 6 -9.11 -0.32 -2.45
N ASN A 7 -10.29 0.23 -2.71
CA ASN A 7 -11.07 -0.03 -3.91
C ASN A 7 -11.32 1.25 -4.71
N HIS A 8 -11.92 1.09 -5.90
CA HIS A 8 -12.20 2.17 -6.83
C HIS A 8 -13.06 3.29 -6.23
N ASN A 9 -13.95 3.03 -5.26
CA ASN A 9 -14.80 4.07 -4.65
C ASN A 9 -14.03 5.00 -3.71
N GLN A 10 -12.81 4.64 -3.32
CA GLN A 10 -11.91 5.49 -2.53
C GLN A 10 -11.01 6.32 -3.44
N SER A 11 -10.66 5.77 -4.61
CA SER A 11 -9.90 6.48 -5.64
C SER A 11 -10.75 7.36 -6.54
N ILE A 12 -12.06 7.13 -6.63
CA ILE A 12 -13.03 7.89 -7.44
C ILE A 12 -13.98 8.65 -6.49
N SER A 13 -14.50 9.79 -6.95
CA SER A 13 -15.61 10.52 -6.29
C SER A 13 -15.23 11.42 -5.10
N GLY A 14 -14.14 12.18 -5.23
CA GLY A 14 -13.78 13.23 -4.25
C GLY A 14 -13.37 12.69 -2.88
N ARG A 15 -13.06 11.39 -2.78
CA ARG A 15 -12.39 10.78 -1.63
C ARG A 15 -10.89 10.75 -1.85
N ARG A 16 -10.14 10.56 -0.76
CA ARG A 16 -8.67 10.43 -0.81
C ARG A 16 -8.29 8.97 -1.00
N SER A 17 -7.39 8.71 -1.95
CA SER A 17 -6.71 7.42 -2.09
C SER A 17 -5.88 7.12 -0.84
N PHE A 18 -5.50 5.86 -0.69
CA PHE A 18 -4.66 5.46 0.44
C PHE A 18 -3.30 6.16 0.42
N ALA A 19 -2.71 6.37 -0.76
CA ALA A 19 -1.50 7.17 -0.94
C ALA A 19 -1.70 8.63 -0.55
N GLU A 20 -2.83 9.24 -0.93
CA GLU A 20 -3.14 10.62 -0.54
C GLU A 20 -3.25 10.79 0.97
N VAL A 21 -3.90 9.84 1.66
CA VAL A 21 -4.02 9.85 3.12
C VAL A 21 -2.67 9.72 3.82
N LEU A 22 -1.76 8.89 3.27
CA LEU A 22 -0.49 8.59 3.91
C LEU A 22 0.60 9.63 3.63
N PHE A 23 0.64 10.19 2.42
CA PHE A 23 1.73 11.07 1.98
C PHE A 23 1.35 12.08 0.89
N GLY A 24 0.06 12.32 0.62
CA GLY A 24 -0.36 13.23 -0.47
C GLY A 24 -0.25 14.73 -0.17
N GLU A 25 -0.25 15.11 1.11
CA GLU A 25 -0.25 16.52 1.56
C GLU A 25 1.09 16.93 2.21
N ILE A 26 2.16 16.16 2.01
CA ILE A 26 3.45 16.47 2.61
C ILE A 26 4.07 17.67 1.87
N ASP A 27 4.28 18.76 2.60
CA ASP A 27 4.96 19.96 2.08
C ASP A 27 6.43 19.64 1.75
N GLU A 28 6.79 19.74 0.47
CA GLU A 28 8.15 19.55 -0.04
C GLU A 28 9.17 20.53 0.57
N HIS A 29 8.70 21.65 1.11
CA HIS A 29 9.53 22.67 1.76
C HIS A 29 9.65 22.46 3.27
N SER A 30 8.94 21.49 3.85
CA SER A 30 9.03 21.20 5.28
C SER A 30 10.33 20.49 5.64
N GLU A 31 10.88 20.78 6.82
CA GLU A 31 12.08 20.10 7.34
C GLU A 31 11.88 18.58 7.50
N ASN A 32 10.63 18.16 7.74
CA ASN A 32 10.25 16.76 7.97
C ASN A 32 9.75 16.04 6.70
N TYR A 33 9.90 16.64 5.51
CA TYR A 33 9.39 16.09 4.26
C TYR A 33 9.85 14.64 4.02
N LYS A 34 11.16 14.40 4.13
CA LYS A 34 11.77 13.08 3.86
C LYS A 34 11.29 12.01 4.84
N GLU A 35 11.20 12.34 6.12
CA GLU A 35 10.75 11.41 7.15
C GLU A 35 9.26 11.07 6.97
N SER A 36 8.44 12.08 6.70
CA SER A 36 7.01 11.90 6.45
C SER A 36 6.76 11.03 5.20
N LEU A 37 7.53 11.24 4.13
CA LEU A 37 7.43 10.46 2.91
C LEU A 37 7.90 9.02 3.12
N LEU A 38 8.98 8.82 3.87
CA LEU A 38 9.47 7.50 4.25
C LEU A 38 8.44 6.74 5.09
N ARG A 39 7.84 7.41 6.08
CA ARG A 39 6.76 6.84 6.91
C ARG A 39 5.56 6.44 6.06
N GLY A 40 5.06 7.37 5.23
CA GLY A 40 3.89 7.13 4.39
C GLY A 40 4.11 5.99 3.39
N SER A 41 5.24 5.99 2.70
CA SER A 41 5.57 4.91 1.75
C SER A 41 5.83 3.56 2.42
N SER A 42 6.42 3.55 3.62
CA SER A 42 6.63 2.31 4.38
C SER A 42 5.29 1.71 4.80
N LEU A 43 4.38 2.52 5.36
CA LEU A 43 3.04 2.08 5.72
C LEU A 43 2.24 1.60 4.51
N HIS A 44 2.36 2.28 3.37
CA HIS A 44 1.71 1.88 2.13
C HIS A 44 2.12 0.46 1.69
N LYS A 45 3.43 0.18 1.69
CA LYS A 45 3.97 -1.16 1.38
C LYS A 45 3.49 -2.20 2.39
N MET A 46 3.62 -1.90 3.68
CA MET A 46 3.25 -2.84 4.75
C MET A 46 1.78 -3.20 4.75
N ILE A 47 0.88 -2.23 4.59
CA ILE A 47 -0.58 -2.45 4.60
C ILE A 47 -1.01 -3.26 3.38
N ARG A 48 -0.41 -3.03 2.22
CA ARG A 48 -0.71 -3.82 1.01
C ARG A 48 -0.20 -5.24 1.13
N LEU A 49 1.03 -5.44 1.65
CA LEU A 49 1.60 -6.76 1.88
C LEU A 49 0.77 -7.55 2.90
N ILE A 50 0.51 -6.99 4.09
CA ILE A 50 -0.28 -7.70 5.11
C ILE A 50 -1.67 -8.04 4.60
N THR A 51 -2.31 -7.16 3.82
CA THR A 51 -3.62 -7.44 3.21
C THR A 51 -3.55 -8.64 2.26
N LEU A 52 -2.51 -8.73 1.43
CA LEU A 52 -2.33 -9.89 0.54
C LEU A 52 -2.07 -11.18 1.33
N THR A 53 -1.27 -11.11 2.39
CA THR A 53 -0.71 -12.30 3.02
C THR A 53 -1.53 -12.81 4.21
N ILE A 54 -2.32 -11.98 4.89
CA ILE A 54 -3.04 -12.35 6.13
C ILE A 54 -4.33 -13.13 5.89
N GLY A 55 -4.90 -13.10 4.69
CA GLY A 55 -6.16 -13.80 4.44
C GLY A 55 -6.50 -13.96 2.98
N GLY A 56 -7.76 -14.33 2.73
CA GLY A 56 -8.31 -14.39 1.38
C GLY A 56 -7.70 -15.46 0.49
N ARG A 57 -8.28 -15.61 -0.70
CA ARG A 57 -7.78 -16.50 -1.78
C ARG A 57 -7.50 -15.76 -3.08
N ALA A 58 -7.66 -14.44 -3.05
CA ALA A 58 -7.46 -13.56 -4.18
C ALA A 58 -7.13 -12.16 -3.65
N TYR A 59 -6.29 -11.44 -4.37
CA TYR A 59 -5.94 -10.06 -4.11
C TYR A 59 -6.38 -9.21 -5.31
N MET A 60 -6.89 -8.02 -5.04
CA MET A 60 -7.29 -7.05 -6.05
C MET A 60 -6.60 -5.72 -5.78
N ASN A 61 -6.21 -5.06 -6.86
CA ASN A 61 -5.69 -3.72 -6.88
C ASN A 61 -6.40 -2.91 -7.97
N PHE A 62 -6.80 -1.67 -7.67
CA PHE A 62 -7.35 -0.76 -8.66
C PHE A 62 -6.22 0.02 -9.34
N MET A 63 -6.27 0.16 -10.67
CA MET A 63 -5.20 0.76 -11.47
C MET A 63 -4.73 2.10 -10.87
N GLY A 64 -3.43 2.33 -10.78
CA GLY A 64 -2.85 3.50 -10.13
C GLY A 64 -2.41 3.26 -8.69
N ASN A 65 -3.16 2.46 -7.93
CA ASN A 65 -2.90 2.26 -6.51
C ASN A 65 -1.64 1.42 -6.28
N GLU A 66 -1.22 0.66 -7.29
CA GLU A 66 -0.01 -0.15 -7.26
C GLU A 66 1.27 0.67 -7.06
N PHE A 67 1.26 1.93 -7.50
CA PHE A 67 2.38 2.86 -7.37
C PHE A 67 2.02 4.11 -6.55
N GLY A 68 0.91 4.07 -5.82
CA GLY A 68 0.42 5.18 -5.02
C GLY A 68 0.14 6.43 -5.86
N HIS A 69 -0.63 6.27 -6.94
CA HIS A 69 -1.02 7.37 -7.83
C HIS A 69 -1.60 8.55 -7.01
N PRO A 70 -1.08 9.77 -7.20
CA PRO A 70 -1.53 10.95 -6.47
C PRO A 70 -2.84 11.47 -7.06
N LYS A 71 -3.61 12.17 -6.22
CA LYS A 71 -4.92 12.72 -6.56
C LYS A 71 -5.97 11.63 -6.81
N SER A 72 -7.22 11.96 -6.52
CA SER A 72 -8.35 11.12 -6.91
C SER A 72 -8.67 11.25 -8.41
N VAL A 73 -9.30 10.21 -8.94
CA VAL A 73 -9.88 10.21 -10.28
C VAL A 73 -11.27 10.84 -10.22
N GLU A 74 -11.48 11.85 -11.06
CA GLU A 74 -12.78 12.52 -11.17
C GLU A 74 -13.22 12.52 -12.63
N PHE A 75 -14.48 12.11 -12.87
CA PHE A 75 -15.07 12.13 -14.20
C PHE A 75 -15.63 13.53 -14.53
N PRO A 76 -15.73 13.89 -15.82
CA PRO A 76 -16.39 15.12 -16.25
C PRO A 76 -17.84 15.16 -15.75
N THR A 77 -18.18 16.22 -15.02
CA THR A 77 -19.52 16.49 -14.50
C THR A 77 -19.84 17.98 -14.62
N SER A 78 -21.11 18.35 -14.53
CA SER A 78 -21.50 19.77 -14.54
C SER A 78 -20.93 20.56 -13.35
N SER A 79 -20.58 19.89 -12.24
CA SER A 79 -19.96 20.54 -11.07
C SER A 79 -18.47 20.84 -11.21
N ASN A 80 -17.80 20.27 -12.22
CA ASN A 80 -16.38 20.49 -12.51
C ASN A 80 -16.15 21.02 -13.94
N ASP A 81 -17.14 21.71 -14.50
CA ASP A 81 -17.10 22.28 -15.86
C ASP A 81 -16.79 21.25 -16.95
N PHE A 82 -17.24 20.00 -16.76
CA PHE A 82 -16.93 18.87 -17.63
C PHE A 82 -15.42 18.66 -17.86
N SER A 83 -14.61 18.93 -16.83
CA SER A 83 -13.16 18.79 -16.89
C SER A 83 -12.71 17.33 -16.98
N PHE A 84 -11.68 17.09 -17.81
CA PHE A 84 -10.97 15.80 -17.91
C PHE A 84 -9.63 15.80 -17.17
N SER A 85 -9.28 16.87 -16.45
CA SER A 85 -7.97 17.05 -15.82
C SER A 85 -7.59 15.96 -14.80
N LEU A 86 -8.59 15.34 -14.16
CA LEU A 86 -8.45 14.23 -13.21
C LEU A 86 -8.99 12.91 -13.77
N ALA A 87 -9.51 12.89 -15.00
CA ALA A 87 -10.05 11.70 -15.66
C ALA A 87 -8.94 10.90 -16.37
N ASN A 88 -7.79 10.71 -15.71
CA ASN A 88 -6.62 10.08 -16.30
C ASN A 88 -5.76 9.35 -15.25
N ARG A 89 -4.75 8.62 -15.73
CA ARG A 89 -3.67 8.05 -14.93
C ARG A 89 -2.33 8.61 -15.41
N GLN A 90 -1.49 9.00 -14.45
CA GLN A 90 -0.19 9.62 -14.70
C GLN A 90 0.89 8.53 -14.72
N TRP A 91 0.95 7.77 -15.81
CA TRP A 91 1.91 6.67 -15.95
C TRP A 91 3.37 7.14 -16.00
N ASP A 92 3.59 8.39 -16.44
CA ASP A 92 4.91 9.03 -16.49
C ASP A 92 5.58 9.13 -15.11
N LEU A 93 4.82 9.00 -14.02
CA LEU A 93 5.35 8.92 -12.65
C LEU A 93 6.26 7.70 -12.44
N LEU A 94 6.14 6.67 -13.28
CA LEU A 94 6.97 5.46 -13.24
C LEU A 94 8.27 5.58 -14.03
N GLU A 95 8.39 6.59 -14.90
CA GLU A 95 9.60 6.79 -15.71
C GLU A 95 10.74 7.39 -14.90
N LYS A 96 10.41 8.25 -13.93
CA LYS A 96 11.37 8.91 -13.05
C LYS A 96 11.71 8.02 -11.87
N ASP A 97 12.98 7.99 -11.49
CA ASP A 97 13.38 7.40 -10.21
C ASP A 97 12.75 8.21 -9.06
N GLY A 98 12.22 7.50 -8.06
CA GLY A 98 11.51 8.11 -6.95
C GLY A 98 10.41 7.21 -6.40
N ILE A 99 9.60 7.78 -5.52
CA ILE A 99 8.71 7.02 -4.65
C ILE A 99 7.68 6.16 -5.40
N HIS A 100 7.10 6.66 -6.49
CA HIS A 100 6.12 5.92 -7.27
C HIS A 100 6.73 4.67 -7.92
N ARG A 101 7.94 4.81 -8.48
CA ARG A 101 8.68 3.68 -9.06
C ARG A 101 9.10 2.67 -7.99
N ASP A 102 9.48 3.13 -6.80
CA ASP A 102 9.83 2.25 -5.67
C ASP A 102 8.61 1.45 -5.18
N LEU A 103 7.46 2.12 -5.04
CA LEU A 103 6.19 1.48 -4.67
C LEU A 103 5.76 0.45 -5.73
N PHE A 104 5.90 0.79 -7.01
CA PHE A 104 5.59 -0.13 -8.11
C PHE A 104 6.52 -1.35 -8.15
N THR A 105 7.80 -1.13 -7.85
CA THR A 105 8.79 -2.21 -7.78
C THR A 105 8.46 -3.16 -6.63
N PHE A 106 8.10 -2.63 -5.47
CA PHE A 106 7.61 -3.42 -4.35
C PHE A 106 6.34 -4.20 -4.70
N ASP A 107 5.38 -3.59 -5.38
CA ASP A 107 4.15 -4.26 -5.83
C ASP A 107 4.45 -5.44 -6.78
N LYS A 108 5.34 -5.24 -7.75
CA LYS A 108 5.80 -6.30 -8.65
C LYS A 108 6.41 -7.48 -7.88
N ASP A 109 7.26 -7.20 -6.90
CA ASP A 109 7.91 -8.25 -6.11
C ASP A 109 6.92 -8.94 -5.15
N MET A 110 5.93 -8.20 -4.64
CA MET A 110 4.80 -8.77 -3.89
C MET A 110 3.96 -9.72 -4.75
N MET A 111 3.70 -9.40 -6.03
CA MET A 111 3.01 -10.30 -6.97
C MET A 111 3.86 -11.55 -7.29
N LYS A 112 5.16 -11.38 -7.53
CA LYS A 112 6.09 -12.51 -7.77
C LYS A 112 6.19 -13.44 -6.56
N LEU A 113 6.10 -12.90 -5.34
CA LEU A 113 6.06 -13.70 -4.11
C LEU A 113 4.88 -14.67 -4.14
N ASP A 114 3.70 -14.20 -4.50
CA ASP A 114 2.53 -15.07 -4.63
C ASP A 114 2.67 -16.05 -5.80
N GLU A 115 3.15 -15.61 -6.96
CA GLU A 115 3.38 -16.49 -8.11
C GLU A 115 4.28 -17.69 -7.75
N LYS A 116 5.36 -17.41 -7.00
CA LYS A 116 6.35 -18.40 -6.61
C LYS A 116 5.89 -19.29 -5.45
N GLU A 117 5.44 -18.68 -4.35
CA GLU A 117 5.18 -19.39 -3.09
C GLU A 117 3.70 -19.79 -2.91
N ARG A 118 2.86 -19.28 -3.80
CA ARG A 118 1.41 -19.50 -3.88
C ARG A 118 0.67 -19.11 -2.61
N VAL A 119 1.08 -18.01 -1.99
CA VAL A 119 0.63 -17.52 -0.68
C VAL A 119 -0.91 -17.52 -0.58
N LEU A 120 -1.60 -16.94 -1.55
CA LEU A 120 -3.05 -16.80 -1.58
C LEU A 120 -3.78 -18.16 -1.67
N SER A 121 -3.15 -19.16 -2.28
CA SER A 121 -3.71 -20.52 -2.40
C SER A 121 -3.51 -21.36 -1.14
N ARG A 122 -2.59 -20.96 -0.25
CA ARG A 122 -2.32 -21.67 1.00
C ARG A 122 -3.51 -21.57 1.95
N VAL A 123 -3.53 -22.48 2.91
CA VAL A 123 -4.42 -22.40 4.08
C VAL A 123 -4.25 -21.07 4.82
N PHE A 124 -5.21 -20.74 5.66
CA PHE A 124 -5.18 -19.54 6.50
C PHE A 124 -3.90 -19.49 7.36
N PRO A 125 -3.39 -18.29 7.66
CA PRO A 125 -2.18 -18.15 8.45
C PRO A 125 -2.36 -18.69 9.87
N ILE A 126 -1.26 -19.17 10.43
CA ILE A 126 -1.13 -19.51 11.85
C ILE A 126 -0.46 -18.32 12.52
N PHE A 127 -1.20 -17.64 13.39
CA PHE A 127 -0.70 -16.48 14.13
C PHE A 127 0.24 -16.94 15.24
N HIS A 128 1.44 -16.37 15.26
CA HIS A 128 2.40 -16.57 16.35
C HIS A 128 2.25 -15.46 17.39
N HIS A 129 2.19 -14.21 16.93
CA HIS A 129 2.18 -13.06 17.82
C HIS A 129 1.40 -11.89 17.23
N VAL A 130 0.59 -11.24 18.07
CA VAL A 130 -0.03 -9.94 17.82
C VAL A 130 0.12 -9.17 19.12
N ASN A 131 0.98 -8.16 19.13
CA ASN A 131 1.32 -7.42 20.34
C ASN A 131 1.10 -5.94 20.16
N ASP A 132 0.16 -5.43 20.95
CA ASP A 132 -0.28 -4.03 20.88
C ASP A 132 0.77 -3.07 21.45
N SER A 133 1.57 -3.51 22.44
CA SER A 133 2.60 -2.68 23.07
C SER A 133 3.79 -2.46 22.14
N SER A 134 4.30 -3.53 21.51
CA SER A 134 5.40 -3.44 20.57
C SER A 134 4.94 -3.13 19.14
N MET A 135 3.64 -3.17 18.87
CA MET A 135 3.04 -3.03 17.53
C MET A 135 3.61 -4.00 16.50
N VAL A 136 3.91 -5.24 16.92
CA VAL A 136 4.44 -6.28 16.03
C VAL A 136 3.39 -7.35 15.78
N ILE A 137 3.28 -7.74 14.52
CA ILE A 137 2.42 -8.83 14.06
C ILE A 137 3.31 -9.87 13.38
N SER A 138 3.21 -11.13 13.80
CA SER A 138 3.90 -12.24 13.15
C SER A 138 2.99 -13.45 12.96
N TYR A 139 3.11 -14.08 11.80
CA TYR A 139 2.35 -15.27 11.45
C TYR A 139 3.04 -16.06 10.35
N VAL A 140 2.76 -17.36 10.31
CA VAL A 140 3.22 -18.24 9.23
C VAL A 140 2.08 -18.49 8.26
N ARG A 141 2.36 -18.41 6.96
CA ARG A 141 1.44 -18.85 5.90
C ARG A 141 2.18 -19.66 4.87
N GLY A 142 1.89 -20.96 4.82
CA GLY A 142 2.67 -21.90 4.01
C GLY A 142 4.12 -21.99 4.51
N PRO A 143 5.13 -21.90 3.63
CA PRO A 143 6.53 -21.98 4.05
C PRO A 143 7.10 -20.64 4.57
N LEU A 144 6.30 -19.57 4.58
CA LEU A 144 6.77 -18.22 4.85
C LEU A 144 6.38 -17.77 6.27
N LEU A 145 7.35 -17.18 6.97
CA LEU A 145 7.13 -16.39 8.18
C LEU A 145 7.03 -14.91 7.77
N PHE A 146 5.91 -14.28 8.10
CA PHE A 146 5.71 -12.86 7.93
C PHE A 146 5.87 -12.15 9.28
N ILE A 147 6.60 -11.04 9.28
CA ILE A 147 6.83 -10.20 10.46
C ILE A 147 6.63 -8.75 10.04
N PHE A 148 5.75 -8.04 10.74
CA PHE A 148 5.46 -6.63 10.52
C PHE A 148 5.73 -5.88 11.82
N ASN A 149 6.60 -4.88 11.78
CA ASN A 149 6.77 -3.92 12.87
C ASN A 149 6.08 -2.60 12.48
N PHE A 150 4.92 -2.33 13.07
CA PHE A 150 4.16 -1.09 12.86
C PHE A 150 4.52 0.00 13.87
N HIS A 151 5.48 -0.24 14.76
CA HIS A 151 5.90 0.77 15.72
C HIS A 151 6.48 1.99 15.00
N PRO A 152 6.10 3.22 15.36
CA PRO A 152 6.55 4.43 14.65
C PRO A 152 8.05 4.73 14.82
N THR A 153 8.65 4.37 15.95
CA THR A 153 10.03 4.71 16.31
C THR A 153 10.92 3.54 16.73
N GLU A 154 10.40 2.60 17.52
CA GLU A 154 11.18 1.48 18.04
C GLU A 154 11.56 0.41 16.99
N SER A 155 12.83 0.03 17.03
CA SER A 155 13.40 -1.14 16.37
C SER A 155 13.80 -2.20 17.40
N TYR A 156 13.74 -3.48 17.01
CA TYR A 156 14.00 -4.60 17.92
C TYR A 156 15.09 -5.52 17.37
N ASP A 157 16.24 -5.59 18.06
CA ASP A 157 17.38 -6.43 17.63
C ASP A 157 17.29 -7.88 18.13
N SER A 158 16.56 -8.12 19.22
CA SER A 158 16.37 -9.44 19.83
C SER A 158 14.93 -9.58 20.29
N TYR A 159 14.02 -9.56 19.31
CA TYR A 159 12.59 -9.66 19.54
C TYR A 159 12.25 -11.07 20.05
N ALA A 160 11.92 -11.16 21.34
CA ALA A 160 11.60 -12.40 22.05
C ALA A 160 10.10 -12.70 22.04
#